data_AF-A0A6I3FB93-F1
#
_entry.id   AF-A0A6I3FB93-F1
#
_cell.length_a   1.000
_cell.length_b   1.000
_cell.length_c   1.000
_cell.angle_alpha   90.00
_cell.angle_beta   90.00
_cell.angle_gamma   90.00
#
_symmetry.space_group_name_H-M   'P 1'
#
loop_
_entity.id
_entity.type
_entity.pdbx_description
1 polymer ?
#
loop_
_entity_poly.entity_id
_entity_poly.type
_entity_poly.pdbx_seq_one_letter_code
_entity_poly.pdbx_strand_id
1 'polypeptide(L)'
;MTTVAEFEAAVSARTLSVGVVGLGYVGLPLAVGYAETGFRAVGFDLNEPRIQGLRSGLSHIEDIESSRIAAVVDAGKMLATSDL
;
A
#
# COMPACT_ATOMS: atom_id res chain seq x y z
N MET A 1 -0.70 -19.85 -18.51
CA MET A 1 -1.91 -19.37 -17.81
C MET A 1 -1.77 -19.83 -16.37
N THR A 2 -1.80 -18.91 -15.39
CA THR A 2 -1.64 -19.25 -13.97
C THR A 2 -2.82 -20.09 -13.50
N THR A 3 -2.56 -21.20 -12.82
CA THR A 3 -3.58 -22.04 -12.22
C THR A 3 -4.07 -21.45 -10.89
N VAL A 4 -5.23 -21.91 -10.41
CA VAL A 4 -5.74 -21.52 -9.09
C VAL A 4 -4.75 -21.89 -7.98
N ALA A 5 -4.15 -23.08 -8.04
CA ALA A 5 -3.18 -23.53 -7.05
C ALA A 5 -1.92 -22.66 -7.01
N GLU A 6 -1.41 -22.23 -8.17
CA GLU A 6 -0.27 -21.29 -8.25
C GLU A 6 -0.64 -19.92 -7.66
N PHE A 7 -1.85 -19.43 -7.92
CA PHE A 7 -2.34 -18.18 -7.33
C PHE A 7 -2.46 -18.27 -5.81
N GLU A 8 -3.11 -19.32 -5.28
CA GLU A 8 -3.27 -19.54 -3.84
C GLU A 8 -1.92 -19.68 -3.13
N ALA A 9 -0.96 -20.37 -3.74
CA ALA A 9 0.41 -20.46 -3.24
C ALA A 9 1.08 -19.09 -3.19
N ALA A 10 0.93 -18.24 -4.22
CA ALA A 10 1.50 -16.90 -4.26
C ALA A 10 0.85 -15.94 -3.24
N VAL A 11 -0.47 -16.03 -3.02
CA VAL A 11 -1.17 -15.32 -1.94
C VAL A 11 -0.63 -15.75 -0.58
N SER A 12 -0.50 -17.06 -0.37
CA SER A 12 0.04 -17.65 0.86
C SER A 12 1.52 -17.35 1.06
N ALA A 13 2.30 -17.15 0.01
CA ALA A 13 3.70 -16.73 0.12
C ALA A 13 3.87 -15.21 0.24
N ARG A 14 2.78 -14.43 0.10
CA ARG A 14 2.78 -12.96 0.05
C ARG A 14 3.70 -12.40 -1.05
N THR A 15 3.85 -13.14 -2.15
CA THR A 15 4.69 -12.75 -3.29
C THR A 15 3.95 -11.94 -4.35
N LEU A 16 2.62 -11.81 -4.21
CA LEU A 16 1.81 -10.94 -5.05
C LEU A 16 1.91 -9.48 -4.59
N SER A 17 1.75 -8.57 -5.54
CA SER A 17 1.55 -7.14 -5.25
C SER A 17 0.06 -6.82 -5.20
N VAL A 18 -0.34 -5.96 -4.27
CA VAL A 18 -1.70 -5.46 -4.13
C VAL A 18 -1.76 -4.02 -4.63
N GLY A 19 -2.57 -3.77 -5.66
CA GLY A 19 -2.85 -2.42 -6.15
C GLY A 19 -4.09 -1.83 -5.48
N VAL A 20 -4.01 -0.58 -5.01
CA VAL A 20 -5.15 0.17 -4.46
C VAL A 20 -5.28 1.50 -5.20
N VAL A 21 -6.45 1.74 -5.80
CA VAL A 21 -6.75 2.97 -6.54
C VAL A 21 -7.59 3.89 -5.66
N GLY A 22 -7.08 5.10 -5.40
CA GLY A 22 -7.59 6.05 -4.42
C GLY A 22 -6.99 5.79 -3.03
N LEU A 23 -6.34 6.80 -2.46
CA LEU A 23 -5.70 6.75 -1.15
C LEU A 23 -6.38 7.72 -0.16
N GLY A 24 -7.71 7.78 -0.24
CA GLY A 24 -8.53 8.46 0.76
C GLY A 24 -8.83 7.57 1.97
N TYR A 25 -9.92 7.89 2.67
CA TYR A 25 -10.29 7.28 3.96
C TYR A 25 -10.31 5.75 3.98
N VAL A 26 -10.71 5.10 2.87
CA VAL A 26 -10.78 3.64 2.78
C VAL A 26 -9.52 3.03 2.18
N GLY A 27 -8.98 3.66 1.13
CA GLY A 27 -7.89 3.08 0.36
C GLY A 27 -6.54 3.13 1.06
N LEU A 28 -6.24 4.22 1.78
CA LEU A 28 -5.00 4.31 2.56
C LEU A 28 -4.90 3.20 3.63
N PRO A 29 -5.88 3.01 4.55
CA PRO A 29 -5.78 1.95 5.54
C PRO A 29 -5.76 0.55 4.91
N LEU A 30 -6.42 0.34 3.77
CA LEU A 30 -6.35 -0.92 3.03
C LEU A 30 -4.93 -1.20 2.53
N ALA A 31 -4.30 -0.22 1.87
CA ALA A 31 -2.94 -0.36 1.35
C ALA A 31 -1.93 -0.60 2.49
N VAL A 32 -2.05 0.16 3.58
CA VAL A 32 -1.20 0.02 4.78
C VAL A 32 -1.40 -1.36 5.42
N GLY A 33 -2.64 -1.82 5.59
CA GLY A 33 -2.92 -3.14 6.17
C GLY A 33 -2.35 -4.31 5.35
N TYR A 34 -2.39 -4.23 4.02
CA TYR A 34 -1.71 -5.23 3.18
C TYR A 34 -0.19 -5.17 3.34
N ALA A 35 0.40 -3.98 3.41
CA ALA A 35 1.83 -3.82 3.62
C ALA A 35 2.27 -4.35 5.00
N GLU A 36 1.50 -4.07 6.06
CA GLU A 36 1.72 -4.57 7.43
C GLU A 36 1.62 -6.10 7.52
N THR A 37 0.82 -6.75 6.65
CA THR A 37 0.71 -8.22 6.58
C THR A 37 1.74 -8.88 5.66
N GLY A 38 2.68 -8.10 5.12
CA GLY A 38 3.85 -8.58 4.40
C GLY A 38 3.74 -8.54 2.87
N PHE A 39 2.58 -8.19 2.31
CA PHE A 39 2.43 -7.96 0.87
C PHE A 39 3.17 -6.70 0.44
N ARG A 40 3.48 -6.60 -0.86
CA ARG A 40 3.85 -5.33 -1.47
C ARG A 40 2.58 -4.59 -1.88
N ALA A 41 2.33 -3.41 -1.31
CA ALA A 41 1.20 -2.56 -1.68
C ALA A 41 1.64 -1.42 -2.61
N VAL A 42 0.89 -1.20 -3.67
CA VAL A 42 1.04 -0.06 -4.58
C VAL A 42 -0.25 0.75 -4.53
N GLY A 43 -0.17 1.94 -3.98
CA GLY A 43 -1.27 2.89 -3.89
C GLY A 43 -1.19 3.93 -5.00
N PHE A 44 -2.28 4.13 -5.72
CA PHE A 44 -2.43 5.19 -6.71
C PHE A 44 -3.39 6.28 -6.23
N ASP A 45 -3.03 7.55 -6.36
CA ASP A 45 -3.95 8.69 -6.16
C ASP A 45 -3.53 9.89 -7.02
N LEU A 46 -4.50 10.67 -7.50
CA LEU A 46 -4.25 11.87 -8.32
C LEU A 46 -3.75 13.07 -7.50
N ASN A 47 -3.91 13.05 -6.17
CA ASN A 47 -3.54 14.15 -5.30
C ASN A 47 -2.03 14.09 -4.96
N GLU A 48 -1.22 14.79 -5.76
CA GLU A 48 0.25 14.81 -5.60
C GLU A 48 0.72 15.20 -4.18
N PRO A 49 0.15 16.22 -3.50
CA PRO A 49 0.51 16.51 -2.11
C PRO A 49 0.33 15.32 -1.16
N ARG A 50 -0.76 14.53 -1.31
CA ARG A 50 -0.95 13.32 -0.51
C ARG A 50 0.12 12.27 -0.82
N ILE A 51 0.42 12.07 -2.10
CA ILE A 51 1.47 11.12 -2.53
C ILE A 51 2.82 11.48 -1.89
N GLN A 52 3.21 12.75 -1.94
CA GLN A 52 4.50 13.20 -1.37
C GLN A 52 4.53 13.07 0.15
N GLY A 53 3.43 13.40 0.84
CA GLY A 53 3.29 13.17 2.28
C GLY A 53 3.44 11.69 2.62
N LEU A 54 2.71 10.81 1.94
CA LEU A 54 2.76 9.36 2.16
C LEU A 54 4.15 8.78 1.89
N ARG A 55 4.82 9.19 0.79
CA ARG A 55 6.21 8.80 0.49
C ARG A 55 7.21 9.25 1.56
N SER A 56 6.87 10.30 2.31
CA SER A 56 7.67 10.81 3.42
C SER A 56 7.24 10.22 4.77
N GLY A 57 6.37 9.20 4.77
CA GLY A 57 5.87 8.57 6.00
C GLY A 57 4.79 9.36 6.73
N LEU A 58 4.19 10.39 6.12
CA LEU A 58 3.17 11.23 6.75
C LEU A 58 1.77 10.83 6.32
N SER A 59 0.90 10.60 7.31
CA SER A 59 -0.53 10.39 7.08
C SER A 59 -1.25 11.72 6.87
N HIS A 60 -2.22 11.72 5.96
CA HIS A 60 -3.20 12.81 5.78
C HIS A 60 -4.57 12.45 6.36
N ILE A 61 -4.69 11.29 7.01
CA ILE A 61 -5.88 10.83 7.74
C ILE A 61 -5.54 10.83 9.22
N GLU A 62 -6.30 11.57 10.00
CA GLU A 62 -6.10 11.75 11.45
C GLU A 62 -6.12 10.42 12.21
N ASP A 63 -7.03 9.51 11.84
CA ASP A 63 -7.18 8.19 12.47
C ASP A 63 -6.08 7.17 12.09
N ILE A 64 -5.10 7.58 11.27
CA ILE A 64 -3.98 6.73 10.86
C ILE A 64 -2.68 7.40 11.27
N GLU A 65 -2.05 6.84 12.30
CA GLU A 65 -0.76 7.30 12.78
C GLU A 65 0.30 7.31 11.67
N SER A 66 1.02 8.42 11.53
CA SER A 66 2.10 8.56 10.55
C SER A 66 3.22 7.51 10.76
N SER A 67 3.44 7.08 12.01
CA SER A 67 4.40 6.02 12.33
C SER A 67 4.09 4.70 11.62
N ARG A 68 2.81 4.38 11.37
CA ARG A 68 2.42 3.18 10.60
C ARG A 68 2.77 3.32 9.13
N ILE A 69 2.55 4.50 8.56
CA ILE A 69 2.92 4.80 7.16
C ILE A 69 4.45 4.73 7.00
N ALA A 70 5.19 5.43 7.86
CA ALA A 70 6.64 5.43 7.85
C ALA A 70 7.20 4.01 7.93
N ALA A 71 6.68 3.17 8.84
CA ALA A 71 7.14 1.80 8.99
C ALA A 71 7.02 0.98 7.70
N VAL A 72 5.89 1.07 6.98
CA VAL A 72 5.69 0.29 5.74
C VAL A 72 6.42 0.87 4.53
N VAL A 73 6.65 2.19 4.50
CA VAL A 73 7.44 2.87 3.46
C VAL A 73 8.92 2.57 3.63
N ASP A 74 9.46 2.71 4.84
CA ASP A 74 10.87 2.43 5.17
C ASP A 74 11.20 0.95 4.94
N ALA A 75 10.26 0.05 5.21
CA ALA A 75 10.38 -1.38 4.89
C ALA A 75 10.29 -1.70 3.39
N GLY A 76 10.02 -0.70 2.53
CA GLY A 76 9.81 -0.88 1.09
C GLY A 76 8.56 -1.70 0.75
N LYS A 77 7.62 -1.83 1.68
CA LYS A 77 6.39 -2.62 1.55
C LYS A 77 5.23 -1.83 0.94
N MET A 78 5.27 -0.50 1.02
CA MET A 78 4.29 0.36 0.38
C MET A 78 4.94 1.37 -0.57
N LEU A 79 4.34 1.53 -1.74
CA LEU A 79 4.66 2.59 -2.69
C LEU A 79 3.38 3.40 -2.97
N ALA A 80 3.42 4.71 -2.76
CA ALA A 80 2.37 5.63 -3.23
C ALA A 80 2.82 6.27 -4.56
N THR A 81 1.92 6.42 -5.54
CA THR A 81 2.21 7.03 -6.84
C THR A 81 0.99 7.75 -7.42
N SER A 82 1.24 8.75 -8.27
CA SER A 82 0.26 9.41 -9.14
C SER A 82 0.47 9.05 -10.62
N ASP A 83 1.45 8.18 -10.89
CA ASP A 83 1.78 7.63 -12.21
C ASP A 83 1.23 6.21 -12.32
N LEU A 84 0.45 5.96 -13.38
CA LEU A 84 -0.32 4.73 -13.63
C LEU A 84 0.28 3.97 -14.82
#